data_AF-A0A7L7KNN3-F1
#
_entry.id   AF-A0A7L7KNN3-F1
#
_cell.length_a   1.000
_cell.length_b   1.000
_cell.length_c   1.000
_cell.angle_alpha   90.00
_cell.angle_beta   90.00
_cell.angle_gamma   90.00
#
_symmetry.space_group_name_H-M   'P 1'
#
loop_
_entity.id
_entity.type
_entity.pdbx_description
1 polymer ?
#
loop_
_entity_poly.entity_id
_entity_poly.type
_entity_poly.pdbx_seq_one_letter_code
_entity_poly.pdbx_strand_id
1 'polypeptide(L)'
;MWLLYLAGFVFIVSIAAVMIAVVVMMKNSSKINAIEPVTIRAEVIGEQGQLPEGAQIYDPHHLGASRLSIIFHTDKDQYIKLNVKQKDLYRLIQGMYGDLRYHGNKLLSFTHLPQHEEARRQQRIADAPYLEGDVSSDVYFYVSMPSINMIIPTDQAIKANKDQIFTVIEQIYDNSTDNFCGLDNERQVIQFANDGYSTDIVMDIPDPKKEGSYQAVFYDIETVKDVIETFFKGEDIIAKYHPEFHKW
;
A
#
# COMPACT_ATOMS: atom_id res chain seq x y z
N MET A 1 -44.99 50.69 1.38
CA MET A 1 -45.81 49.57 0.88
C MET A 1 -45.05 48.64 -0.06
N TRP A 2 -44.37 49.14 -1.12
CA TRP A 2 -43.68 48.27 -2.10
C TRP A 2 -42.59 47.35 -1.49
N LEU A 3 -41.86 47.83 -0.47
CA LEU A 3 -40.83 47.04 0.24
C LEU A 3 -41.40 45.84 1.01
N LEU A 4 -42.64 45.94 1.51
CA LEU A 4 -43.31 44.84 2.21
C LEU A 4 -43.75 43.75 1.23
N TYR A 5 -44.19 44.14 0.03
CA TYR A 5 -44.50 43.18 -1.05
C TYR A 5 -43.24 42.47 -1.55
N LEU A 6 -42.13 43.20 -1.69
CA LEU A 6 -40.83 42.62 -2.07
C LEU A 6 -40.33 41.62 -1.02
N ALA A 7 -40.39 41.97 0.26
CA ALA A 7 -40.00 41.09 1.36
C ALA A 7 -40.88 39.83 1.42
N GLY A 8 -42.20 39.98 1.26
CA GLY A 8 -43.14 38.84 1.19
C GLY A 8 -42.85 37.90 0.02
N PHE A 9 -42.54 38.46 -1.16
CA PHE A 9 -42.19 37.66 -2.34
C PHE A 9 -40.89 36.85 -2.14
N VAL A 10 -39.84 37.48 -1.61
CA VAL A 10 -38.56 36.79 -1.32
C VAL A 10 -38.78 35.67 -0.29
N PHE A 11 -39.62 35.89 0.71
CA PHE A 11 -39.92 34.87 1.72
C PHE A 11 -40.63 33.65 1.12
N ILE A 12 -41.62 33.86 0.26
CA ILE A 12 -42.35 32.78 -0.43
C ILE A 12 -41.42 31.99 -1.35
N VAL A 13 -40.56 32.66 -2.13
CA VAL A 13 -39.60 32.00 -3.03
C VAL A 13 -38.57 31.17 -2.23
N SER A 14 -38.13 31.69 -1.08
CA SER A 14 -37.18 31.00 -0.20
C SER A 14 -37.79 29.71 0.38
N ILE A 15 -39.04 29.76 0.84
CA ILE A 15 -39.76 28.58 1.34
C ILE A 15 -39.94 27.54 0.23
N ALA A 16 -40.31 27.98 -0.97
CA ALA A 16 -40.48 27.08 -2.11
C ALA A 16 -39.15 26.38 -2.48
N ALA A 17 -38.03 27.10 -2.46
CA ALA A 17 -36.70 26.52 -2.72
C ALA A 17 -36.31 25.49 -1.66
N VAL A 18 -36.57 25.76 -0.37
CA VAL A 18 -36.33 24.81 0.72
C VAL A 18 -37.16 23.54 0.54
N MET A 19 -38.46 23.67 0.22
CA MET A 19 -39.32 22.51 -0.03
C MET A 19 -38.85 21.68 -1.22
N ILE A 20 -38.43 22.31 -2.33
CA ILE A 20 -37.89 21.60 -3.49
C ILE A 20 -36.60 20.86 -3.11
N ALA A 21 -35.70 21.49 -2.35
CA ALA A 21 -34.48 20.84 -1.88
C ALA A 21 -34.77 19.62 -1.00
N VAL A 22 -35.74 19.72 -0.08
CA VAL A 22 -36.17 18.60 0.77
C VAL A 22 -36.75 17.47 -0.06
N VAL A 23 -37.62 17.74 -1.04
CA VAL A 23 -38.21 16.72 -1.90
C VAL A 23 -37.16 16.01 -2.75
N VAL A 24 -36.20 16.75 -3.31
CA VAL A 24 -35.07 16.17 -4.07
C VAL A 24 -34.21 15.30 -3.15
N MET A 25 -33.94 15.76 -1.93
CA MET A 25 -33.18 15.01 -0.93
C MET A 25 -33.90 13.71 -0.51
N MET A 26 -35.22 13.75 -0.30
CA MET A 26 -36.03 12.56 0.01
C MET A 26 -36.06 11.57 -1.16
N LYS A 27 -36.21 12.07 -2.40
CA LYS A 27 -36.21 11.21 -3.60
C LYS A 27 -34.86 10.53 -3.82
N ASN A 28 -33.76 11.25 -3.62
CA ASN A 28 -32.41 10.67 -3.69
C ASN A 28 -32.12 9.73 -2.51
N SER A 29 -32.60 10.05 -1.30
CA SER A 29 -32.50 9.15 -0.15
C SER A 29 -33.28 7.85 -0.36
N SER A 30 -34.45 7.90 -1.02
CA SER A 30 -35.22 6.69 -1.35
C SER A 30 -34.48 5.76 -2.32
N LYS A 31 -33.76 6.33 -3.30
CA LYS A 31 -32.93 5.56 -4.23
C LYS A 31 -31.73 4.91 -3.56
N ILE A 32 -31.14 5.57 -2.56
CA ILE A 32 -30.02 5.02 -1.78
C ILE A 32 -30.52 3.96 -0.80
N ASN A 33 -31.69 4.15 -0.18
CA ASN A 33 -32.26 3.19 0.79
C ASN A 33 -32.75 1.88 0.16
N ALA A 34 -32.98 1.86 -1.17
CA ALA A 34 -33.41 0.67 -1.90
C ALA A 34 -32.25 -0.26 -2.31
N ILE A 35 -30.99 0.16 -2.12
CA ILE A 35 -29.82 -0.67 -2.40
C ILE A 35 -29.63 -1.61 -1.21
N GLU A 36 -29.65 -2.92 -1.42
CA GLU A 36 -29.37 -3.83 -0.30
C GLU A 36 -27.88 -3.75 0.09
N PRO A 37 -27.55 -3.85 1.40
CA PRO A 37 -26.16 -3.97 1.83
C PRO A 37 -25.49 -5.18 1.19
N VAL A 38 -24.34 -4.95 0.57
CA VAL A 38 -23.53 -6.02 -0.02
C VAL A 38 -22.58 -6.55 1.04
N THR A 39 -22.49 -7.88 1.15
CA THR A 39 -21.46 -8.57 1.93
C THR A 39 -20.59 -9.37 0.98
N ILE A 40 -19.28 -9.16 1.06
CA ILE A 40 -18.28 -9.84 0.25
C ILE A 40 -17.00 -9.97 1.08
N ARG A 41 -16.18 -10.98 0.81
CA ARG A 41 -14.84 -11.02 1.38
C ARG A 41 -13.90 -10.11 0.60
N ALA A 42 -13.06 -9.40 1.34
CA ALA A 42 -12.14 -8.46 0.74
C ALA A 42 -10.90 -8.27 1.61
N GLU A 43 -9.85 -7.83 0.95
CA GLU A 43 -8.62 -7.39 1.55
C GLU A 43 -8.57 -5.86 1.58
N VAL A 44 -8.01 -5.31 2.66
CA VAL A 44 -7.71 -3.89 2.79
C VAL A 44 -6.45 -3.56 1.99
N ILE A 45 -6.57 -2.68 1.00
CA ILE A 45 -5.44 -2.16 0.21
C ILE A 45 -4.92 -0.84 0.81
N GLY A 46 -5.80 0.01 1.35
CA GLY A 46 -5.41 1.29 1.99
C GLY A 46 -5.90 2.53 1.25
N GLU A 47 -5.31 3.70 1.51
CA GLU A 47 -5.73 4.99 0.92
C GLU A 47 -5.09 5.27 -0.46
N GLN A 48 -3.84 4.85 -0.65
CA GLN A 48 -3.01 5.06 -1.85
C GLN A 48 -2.24 3.79 -2.25
N GLY A 49 -2.94 2.66 -2.37
CA GLY A 49 -2.28 1.47 -2.92
C GLY A 49 -1.86 1.71 -4.38
N GLN A 50 -0.63 1.34 -4.74
CA GLN A 50 -0.26 1.13 -6.14
C GLN A 50 -1.13 -0.02 -6.67
N LEU A 51 -2.20 0.35 -7.38
CA LEU A 51 -3.04 -0.63 -8.04
C LEU A 51 -2.26 -1.23 -9.21
N PRO A 52 -2.48 -2.51 -9.55
CA PRO A 52 -1.90 -3.10 -10.76
C PRO A 52 -2.21 -2.25 -11.98
N GLU A 53 -1.28 -2.19 -12.93
CA GLU A 53 -1.46 -1.43 -14.16
C GLU A 53 -2.73 -1.88 -14.90
N GLY A 54 -3.64 -0.95 -15.18
CA GLY A 54 -4.94 -1.23 -15.80
C GLY A 54 -6.08 -1.62 -14.84
N ALA A 55 -5.83 -1.70 -13.53
CA ALA A 55 -6.87 -1.96 -12.54
C ALA A 55 -7.94 -0.86 -12.53
N GLN A 56 -9.20 -1.26 -12.69
CA GLN A 56 -10.34 -0.34 -12.61
C GLN A 56 -10.86 -0.27 -11.18
N ILE A 57 -10.86 0.93 -10.60
CA ILE A 57 -11.52 1.17 -9.33
C ILE A 57 -13.02 1.26 -9.59
N TYR A 58 -13.74 0.27 -9.08
CA TYR A 58 -15.18 0.36 -8.95
C TYR A 58 -15.50 1.38 -7.84
N ASP A 59 -16.00 2.53 -8.27
CA ASP A 59 -16.60 3.54 -7.40
C ASP A 59 -18.11 3.54 -7.64
N PRO A 60 -18.89 2.80 -6.82
CA PRO A 60 -20.29 2.52 -7.09
C PRO A 60 -21.15 3.76 -7.35
N HIS A 61 -20.75 4.93 -6.84
CA HIS A 61 -21.50 6.18 -6.95
C HIS A 61 -20.67 7.46 -7.13
N HIS A 62 -19.45 7.37 -7.70
CA HIS A 62 -18.53 8.50 -7.94
C HIS A 62 -18.37 9.45 -6.74
N LEU A 63 -17.36 9.19 -5.93
CA LEU A 63 -17.00 10.00 -4.77
C LEU A 63 -16.65 11.44 -5.17
N GLY A 64 -17.34 12.42 -4.58
CA GLY A 64 -16.83 13.78 -4.50
C GLY A 64 -15.55 13.82 -3.65
N ALA A 65 -14.58 14.65 -4.03
CA ALA A 65 -13.17 14.64 -3.60
C ALA A 65 -12.86 14.92 -2.10
N SER A 66 -13.82 14.78 -1.17
CA SER A 66 -13.70 15.33 0.21
C SER A 66 -14.00 14.32 1.33
N ARG A 67 -13.88 13.01 1.12
CA ARG A 67 -14.16 12.02 2.18
C ARG A 67 -13.03 11.00 2.33
N LEU A 68 -12.71 10.67 3.58
CA LEU A 68 -11.78 9.58 3.95
C LEU A 68 -12.25 8.29 3.29
N SER A 69 -11.36 7.62 2.57
CA SER A 69 -11.71 6.47 1.75
C SER A 69 -10.61 5.43 1.76
N ILE A 70 -11.00 4.17 1.83
CA ILE A 70 -10.10 3.02 1.73
C ILE A 70 -10.49 2.20 0.50
N ILE A 71 -9.48 1.69 -0.20
CA ILE A 71 -9.61 0.75 -1.31
C ILE A 71 -9.54 -0.67 -0.76
N PHE A 72 -10.42 -1.53 -1.27
CA PHE A 72 -10.48 -2.95 -0.96
C PHE A 72 -10.33 -3.78 -2.23
N HIS A 73 -9.62 -4.90 -2.18
CA HIS A 73 -9.61 -5.91 -3.24
C HIS A 73 -10.52 -7.07 -2.84
N THR A 74 -11.56 -7.32 -3.62
CA THR A 74 -12.56 -8.33 -3.28
C THR A 74 -12.24 -9.69 -3.88
N ASP A 75 -12.82 -10.76 -3.32
CA ASP A 75 -12.74 -12.13 -3.86
C ASP A 75 -13.29 -12.27 -5.29
N LYS A 76 -14.03 -11.27 -5.79
CA LYS A 76 -14.51 -11.20 -7.18
C LYS A 76 -13.51 -10.53 -8.12
N ASP A 77 -12.29 -10.31 -7.64
CA ASP A 77 -11.22 -9.63 -8.36
C ASP A 77 -11.60 -8.20 -8.77
N GLN A 78 -12.20 -7.47 -7.84
CA GLN A 78 -12.61 -6.07 -8.04
C GLN A 78 -11.98 -5.19 -6.98
N TYR A 79 -11.45 -4.04 -7.40
CA TYR A 79 -11.00 -2.97 -6.52
C TYR A 79 -12.17 -2.03 -6.23
N ILE A 80 -12.56 -1.91 -4.96
CA ILE A 80 -13.71 -1.09 -4.54
C ILE A 80 -13.23 0.01 -3.60
N LYS A 81 -13.56 1.26 -3.91
CA LYS A 81 -13.27 2.41 -3.04
C LYS A 81 -14.48 2.76 -2.19
N LEU A 82 -14.34 2.72 -0.88
CA LEU A 82 -15.43 2.99 0.07
C LEU A 82 -15.09 4.13 1.02
N ASN A 83 -16.08 4.95 1.34
CA ASN A 83 -15.99 5.92 2.41
C ASN A 83 -15.97 5.21 3.76
N VAL A 84 -15.02 5.61 4.59
CA VAL A 84 -14.84 5.07 5.93
C VAL A 84 -15.02 6.16 6.96
N LYS A 85 -15.34 5.78 8.20
CA LYS A 85 -15.27 6.72 9.34
C LYS A 85 -13.81 6.81 9.80
N GLN A 86 -13.45 7.91 10.44
CA GLN A 86 -12.11 8.10 11.01
C GLN A 86 -11.66 6.92 11.90
N LYS A 87 -12.57 6.36 12.72
CA LYS A 87 -12.26 5.17 13.53
C LYS A 87 -11.90 3.92 12.71
N ASP A 88 -12.50 3.78 11.52
CA ASP A 88 -12.27 2.64 10.65
C ASP A 88 -10.97 2.84 9.89
N LEU A 89 -10.64 4.09 9.56
CA LEU A 89 -9.35 4.46 8.97
C LEU A 89 -8.17 4.00 9.83
N TYR A 90 -8.21 4.27 11.15
CA TYR A 90 -7.12 3.88 12.04
C TYR A 90 -7.10 2.38 12.40
N ARG A 91 -8.21 1.66 12.20
CA ARG A 91 -8.31 0.24 12.53
C ARG A 91 -7.98 -0.67 11.35
N LEU A 92 -8.28 -0.22 10.14
CA LEU A 92 -8.07 -1.01 8.92
C LEU A 92 -6.63 -0.83 8.46
N ILE A 93 -5.84 -1.88 8.65
CA ILE A 93 -4.45 -1.95 8.24
C ILE A 93 -4.41 -2.64 6.88
N GLN A 94 -3.53 -2.18 6.00
CA GLN A 94 -3.27 -2.84 4.73
C GLN A 94 -2.89 -4.32 4.94
N GLY A 95 -3.37 -5.19 4.06
CA GLY A 95 -3.16 -6.63 4.18
C GLY A 95 -4.25 -7.36 4.97
N MET A 96 -5.06 -6.64 5.76
CA MET A 96 -6.15 -7.25 6.52
C MET A 96 -7.17 -7.90 5.59
N TYR A 97 -7.47 -9.17 5.82
CA TYR A 97 -8.49 -9.90 5.06
C TYR A 97 -9.71 -10.21 5.92
N GLY A 98 -10.91 -10.08 5.35
CA GLY A 98 -12.11 -10.24 6.14
C GLY A 98 -13.43 -10.08 5.39
N ASP A 99 -14.53 -10.18 6.14
CA ASP A 99 -15.87 -9.93 5.62
C ASP A 99 -16.12 -8.42 5.56
N LEU A 100 -16.19 -7.90 4.34
CA LEU A 100 -16.53 -6.52 4.02
C LEU A 100 -18.05 -6.39 3.81
N ARG A 101 -18.68 -5.50 4.58
CA ARG A 101 -20.09 -5.14 4.40
C ARG A 101 -20.22 -3.65 4.09
N TYR A 102 -20.86 -3.33 2.97
CA TYR A 102 -21.00 -1.95 2.51
C TYR A 102 -22.38 -1.67 1.90
N HIS A 103 -22.71 -0.38 1.81
CA HIS A 103 -23.97 0.11 1.23
C HIS A 103 -23.69 1.34 0.38
N GLY A 104 -23.88 1.23 -0.94
CA GLY A 104 -23.38 2.22 -1.89
C GLY A 104 -21.87 2.44 -1.69
N ASN A 105 -21.45 3.68 -1.44
CA ASN A 105 -20.05 4.01 -1.18
C ASN A 105 -19.70 4.06 0.31
N LYS A 106 -20.49 3.47 1.21
CA LYS A 106 -20.28 3.56 2.66
C LYS A 106 -19.89 2.21 3.23
N LEU A 107 -18.75 2.15 3.91
CA LEU A 107 -18.41 1.03 4.76
C LEU A 107 -19.40 0.93 5.92
N LEU A 108 -20.07 -0.21 6.06
CA LEU A 108 -20.91 -0.51 7.22
C LEU A 108 -20.11 -1.23 8.31
N SER A 109 -19.38 -2.27 7.93
CA SER A 109 -18.52 -3.03 8.83
C SER A 109 -17.45 -3.80 8.06
N PHE A 110 -16.36 -4.09 8.76
CA PHE A 110 -15.33 -5.03 8.32
C PHE A 110 -15.02 -5.97 9.50
N THR A 111 -15.11 -7.27 9.26
CA THR A 111 -14.81 -8.31 10.25
C THR A 111 -13.53 -9.01 9.83
N HIS A 112 -12.45 -8.79 10.58
CA HIS A 112 -11.14 -9.37 10.32
C HIS A 112 -11.14 -10.89 10.50
N LEU A 113 -10.54 -11.61 9.55
CA LEU A 113 -10.46 -13.06 9.48
C LEU A 113 -8.98 -13.51 9.40
N PRO A 114 -8.22 -13.44 10.50
CA PRO A 114 -6.77 -13.65 10.49
C PRO A 114 -6.34 -15.05 10.01
N GLN A 115 -7.18 -16.07 10.24
CA GLN A 115 -6.89 -17.45 9.82
C GLN A 115 -6.83 -17.62 8.30
N HIS A 116 -7.37 -16.67 7.53
CA HIS A 116 -7.41 -16.72 6.07
C HIS A 116 -6.34 -15.84 5.42
N GLU A 117 -5.60 -15.05 6.21
CA GLU A 117 -4.58 -14.12 5.70
C GLU A 117 -3.37 -14.87 5.12
N GLU A 118 -2.95 -15.96 5.77
CA GLU A 118 -1.82 -16.75 5.29
C GLU A 118 -2.13 -17.42 3.94
N ALA A 119 -3.32 -18.01 3.78
CA ALA A 119 -3.74 -18.59 2.50
C ALA A 119 -3.80 -17.53 1.38
N ARG A 120 -4.28 -16.32 1.70
CA ARG A 120 -4.34 -15.21 0.73
C ARG A 120 -2.96 -14.62 0.44
N ARG A 121 -2.05 -14.60 1.42
CA ARG A 121 -0.64 -14.25 1.24
C ARG A 121 0.05 -15.23 0.31
N GLN A 122 -0.11 -16.54 0.55
CA GLN A 122 0.44 -17.60 -0.30
C GLN A 122 -0.11 -17.51 -1.74
N GLN A 123 -1.41 -17.26 -1.89
CA GLN A 123 -2.01 -17.03 -3.20
C GLN A 123 -1.42 -15.81 -3.91
N ARG A 124 -1.14 -14.71 -3.19
CA ARG A 124 -0.48 -13.54 -3.78
C ARG A 124 0.98 -13.76 -4.11
N ILE A 125 1.71 -14.56 -3.34
CA ILE A 125 3.08 -14.94 -3.72
C ILE A 125 3.03 -15.75 -5.01
N ALA A 126 2.04 -16.62 -5.17
CA ALA A 126 1.82 -17.35 -6.42
C ALA A 126 1.33 -16.46 -7.57
N ASP A 127 0.51 -15.44 -7.27
CA ASP A 127 -0.05 -14.49 -8.25
C ASP A 127 0.87 -13.28 -8.52
N ALA A 128 1.95 -13.11 -7.75
CA ALA A 128 2.97 -12.07 -7.94
C ALA A 128 4.05 -12.63 -8.89
N PRO A 129 4.03 -12.27 -10.19
CA PRO A 129 4.86 -12.91 -11.22
C PRO A 129 6.36 -12.63 -11.11
N TYR A 130 6.83 -11.99 -10.03
CA TYR A 130 8.14 -11.35 -9.99
C TYR A 130 9.21 -12.11 -9.21
N LEU A 131 8.87 -13.17 -8.47
CA LEU A 131 9.82 -13.88 -7.61
C LEU A 131 9.64 -15.41 -7.66
N GLU A 132 9.46 -15.98 -8.85
CA GLU A 132 9.81 -17.39 -9.04
C GLU A 132 11.32 -17.50 -8.84
N GLY A 133 11.74 -18.17 -7.78
CA GLY A 133 13.14 -18.23 -7.39
C GLY A 133 14.03 -18.69 -8.55
N ASP A 134 15.05 -17.91 -8.86
CA ASP A 134 16.00 -18.25 -9.92
C ASP A 134 17.03 -19.23 -9.37
N VAL A 135 16.81 -20.52 -9.64
CA VAL A 135 17.67 -21.62 -9.15
C VAL A 135 19.13 -21.45 -9.58
N SER A 136 19.38 -20.69 -10.65
CA SER A 136 20.72 -20.41 -11.17
C SER A 136 21.46 -19.27 -10.46
N SER A 137 20.76 -18.48 -9.62
CA SER A 137 21.38 -17.42 -8.84
C SER A 137 22.08 -17.96 -7.59
N ASP A 138 23.23 -17.36 -7.28
CA ASP A 138 23.99 -17.56 -6.03
C ASP A 138 23.66 -16.51 -4.97
N VAL A 139 22.67 -15.65 -5.23
CA VAL A 139 22.22 -14.60 -4.32
C VAL A 139 20.88 -14.98 -3.71
N TYR A 140 20.86 -15.08 -2.39
CA TYR A 140 19.65 -15.19 -1.58
C TYR A 140 19.09 -13.81 -1.29
N PHE A 141 17.79 -13.67 -1.44
CA PHE A 141 17.01 -12.46 -1.28
C PHE A 141 15.96 -12.64 -0.20
N TYR A 142 15.88 -11.67 0.69
CA TYR A 142 14.84 -11.56 1.71
C TYR A 142 14.36 -10.11 1.79
N VAL A 143 13.11 -9.92 2.17
CA VAL A 143 12.44 -8.62 2.10
C VAL A 143 11.29 -8.56 3.09
N SER A 144 11.06 -7.38 3.66
CA SER A 144 9.90 -7.05 4.47
C SER A 144 9.36 -5.71 3.99
N MET A 145 8.32 -5.76 3.17
CA MET A 145 7.59 -4.63 2.63
C MET A 145 6.09 -4.85 2.85
N PRO A 146 5.57 -4.51 4.04
CA PRO A 146 4.17 -4.76 4.39
C PRO A 146 3.17 -4.05 3.48
N SER A 147 3.52 -2.87 2.96
CA SER A 147 2.68 -2.03 2.07
C SER A 147 2.46 -2.58 0.68
N ILE A 148 3.17 -3.63 0.28
CA ILE A 148 2.85 -4.41 -0.91
C ILE A 148 2.65 -5.89 -0.56
N ASN A 149 2.55 -6.19 0.74
CA ASN A 149 2.46 -7.51 1.31
C ASN A 149 3.56 -8.48 0.78
N MET A 150 4.77 -7.96 0.60
CA MET A 150 5.93 -8.76 0.21
C MET A 150 6.78 -9.01 1.45
N ILE A 151 6.69 -10.22 2.00
CA ILE A 151 7.45 -10.63 3.17
C ILE A 151 8.11 -11.97 2.87
N ILE A 152 9.43 -11.94 2.70
CA ILE A 152 10.30 -13.10 2.55
C ILE A 152 11.26 -13.03 3.74
N PRO A 153 11.04 -13.83 4.80
CA PRO A 153 11.88 -13.79 5.98
C PRO A 153 13.26 -14.39 5.67
N THR A 154 14.26 -14.03 6.48
CA THR A 154 15.65 -14.45 6.31
C THR A 154 15.84 -15.97 6.34
N ASP A 155 15.01 -16.70 7.11
CA ASP A 155 15.02 -18.16 7.19
C ASP A 155 14.37 -18.86 6.00
N GLN A 156 13.69 -18.11 5.14
CA GLN A 156 13.05 -18.57 3.90
C GLN A 156 13.52 -17.75 2.70
N ALA A 157 14.74 -17.22 2.76
CA ALA A 157 15.32 -16.44 1.67
C ALA A 157 15.30 -17.22 0.35
N ILE A 158 14.94 -16.56 -0.74
CA ILE A 158 14.81 -17.16 -2.06
C ILE A 158 16.01 -16.81 -2.93
N LYS A 159 16.37 -17.66 -3.88
CA LYS A 159 17.36 -17.28 -4.89
C LYS A 159 16.73 -16.29 -5.87
N ALA A 160 17.37 -15.14 -6.08
CA ALA A 160 16.87 -14.11 -6.98
C ALA A 160 17.98 -13.57 -7.88
N ASN A 161 17.65 -13.23 -9.12
CA ASN A 161 18.58 -12.56 -10.02
C ASN A 161 18.52 -11.03 -9.88
N LYS A 162 19.46 -10.35 -10.55
CA LYS A 162 19.62 -8.90 -10.48
C LYS A 162 18.35 -8.15 -10.88
N ASP A 163 17.70 -8.56 -11.96
CA ASP A 163 16.54 -7.85 -12.52
C ASP A 163 15.32 -7.97 -11.59
N GLN A 164 15.14 -9.13 -10.94
CA GLN A 164 14.14 -9.32 -9.90
C GLN A 164 14.37 -8.38 -8.71
N ILE A 165 15.62 -8.28 -8.24
CA ILE A 165 15.96 -7.40 -7.11
C ILE A 165 15.79 -5.92 -7.48
N PHE A 166 16.17 -5.51 -8.70
CA PHE A 166 15.96 -4.14 -9.18
C PHE A 166 14.49 -3.74 -9.15
N THR A 167 13.60 -4.65 -9.59
CA THR A 167 12.16 -4.43 -9.56
C THR A 167 11.66 -4.20 -8.12
N VAL A 168 12.17 -4.95 -7.14
CA VAL A 168 11.78 -4.77 -5.73
C VAL A 168 12.33 -3.48 -5.14
N ILE A 169 13.57 -3.10 -5.48
CA ILE A 169 14.20 -1.86 -4.98
C ILE A 169 13.48 -0.61 -5.50
N GLU A 170 12.99 -0.62 -6.74
CA GLU A 170 12.11 0.42 -7.26
C GLU A 170 10.85 0.58 -6.41
N GLN A 171 10.26 -0.53 -5.95
CA GLN A 171 9.11 -0.50 -5.06
C GLN A 171 9.45 -0.03 -3.64
N ILE A 172 10.70 -0.17 -3.18
CA ILE A 172 11.16 0.34 -1.89
C ILE A 172 11.26 1.86 -1.92
N TYR A 173 11.77 2.42 -3.02
CA TYR A 173 11.98 3.85 -3.19
C TYR A 173 10.67 4.65 -3.28
N ASP A 174 9.64 4.08 -3.92
CA ASP A 174 8.37 4.77 -4.18
C ASP A 174 7.33 4.62 -3.04
N ASN A 175 7.74 4.13 -1.87
CA ASN A 175 6.82 3.71 -0.82
C ASN A 175 6.67 4.73 0.31
N SER A 176 5.59 4.61 1.08
CA SER A 176 5.27 5.46 2.23
C SER A 176 5.33 4.71 3.57
N THR A 177 5.95 3.54 3.63
CA THR A 177 6.07 2.72 4.83
C THR A 177 7.49 2.20 5.00
N ASP A 178 7.87 1.90 6.24
CA ASP A 178 9.14 1.26 6.55
C ASP A 178 9.28 -0.06 5.77
N ASN A 179 10.40 -0.17 5.06
CA ASN A 179 10.72 -1.24 4.14
C ASN A 179 12.15 -1.69 4.38
N PHE A 180 12.34 -3.00 4.25
CA PHE A 180 13.64 -3.62 4.42
C PHE A 180 13.85 -4.68 3.36
N CYS A 181 15.04 -4.77 2.79
CA CYS A 181 15.46 -5.92 2.01
C CYS A 181 16.93 -6.23 2.25
N GLY A 182 17.33 -7.47 1.97
CA GLY A 182 18.73 -7.82 2.01
C GLY A 182 19.10 -8.90 1.01
N LEU A 183 20.36 -8.85 0.63
CA LEU A 183 21.01 -9.77 -0.28
C LEU A 183 22.10 -10.51 0.47
N ASP A 184 22.21 -11.80 0.24
CA ASP A 184 23.22 -12.67 0.83
C ASP A 184 23.79 -13.60 -0.24
N ASN A 185 25.10 -13.58 -0.43
CA ASN A 185 25.81 -14.47 -1.36
C ASN A 185 26.75 -15.44 -0.62
N GLU A 186 26.45 -15.72 0.66
CA GLU A 186 27.21 -16.51 1.64
C GLU A 186 28.56 -15.89 2.06
N ARG A 187 29.09 -14.93 1.29
CA ARG A 187 30.37 -14.25 1.57
C ARG A 187 30.17 -12.88 2.18
N GLN A 188 29.12 -12.20 1.75
CA GLN A 188 28.77 -10.85 2.16
C GLN A 188 27.26 -10.74 2.24
N VAL A 189 26.81 -10.04 3.28
CA VAL A 189 25.41 -9.62 3.44
C VAL A 189 25.36 -8.11 3.22
N ILE A 190 24.39 -7.67 2.44
CA ILE A 190 24.05 -6.26 2.30
C ILE A 190 22.56 -6.08 2.55
N GLN A 191 22.21 -5.05 3.30
CA GLN A 191 20.85 -4.73 3.68
C GLN A 191 20.53 -3.31 3.27
N PHE A 192 19.29 -3.08 2.86
CA PHE A 192 18.75 -1.77 2.53
C PHE A 192 17.49 -1.54 3.35
N ALA A 193 17.42 -0.40 4.01
CA ALA A 193 16.25 0.04 4.78
C ALA A 193 15.81 1.42 4.28
N ASN A 194 14.49 1.62 4.20
CA ASN A 194 13.88 2.91 3.92
C ASN A 194 12.76 3.12 4.95
N ASP A 195 12.72 4.29 5.58
CA ASP A 195 11.81 4.57 6.69
C ASP A 195 10.36 4.87 6.27
N GLY A 196 10.10 4.99 4.97
CA GLY A 196 8.81 5.34 4.39
C GLY A 196 8.40 6.81 4.52
N TYR A 197 9.22 7.65 5.18
CA TYR A 197 8.97 9.08 5.32
C TYR A 197 9.89 9.93 4.44
N SER A 198 11.01 9.35 4.01
CA SER A 198 12.02 9.99 3.19
C SER A 198 12.36 9.15 1.95
N THR A 199 13.02 9.77 0.98
CA THR A 199 13.63 9.05 -0.16
C THR A 199 14.99 8.44 0.21
N ASP A 200 15.39 8.51 1.48
CA ASP A 200 16.69 8.10 1.92
C ASP A 200 16.70 6.57 2.08
N ILE A 201 17.68 5.92 1.45
CA ILE A 201 17.90 4.48 1.59
C ILE A 201 19.18 4.29 2.39
N VAL A 202 19.03 3.68 3.56
CA VAL A 202 20.16 3.30 4.41
C VAL A 202 20.64 1.92 3.98
N MET A 203 21.89 1.85 3.54
CA MET A 203 22.59 0.60 3.34
C MET A 203 23.33 0.20 4.61
N ASP A 204 23.25 -1.08 4.99
CA ASP A 204 23.99 -1.68 6.09
C ASP A 204 24.70 -2.96 5.62
N ILE A 205 25.99 -3.08 5.93
CA ILE A 205 26.81 -4.27 5.67
C ILE A 205 27.35 -4.74 7.03
N PRO A 206 26.76 -5.77 7.65
CA PRO A 206 27.20 -6.24 8.96
C PRO A 206 28.59 -6.87 8.90
N ASP A 207 29.45 -6.52 9.86
CA ASP A 207 30.76 -7.15 10.11
C ASP A 207 30.79 -7.72 11.54
N PRO A 208 30.32 -8.97 11.73
CA PRO A 208 30.30 -9.62 13.04
C PRO A 208 31.68 -9.75 13.68
N LYS A 209 32.77 -9.73 12.89
CA LYS A 209 34.14 -9.84 13.43
C LYS A 209 34.58 -8.55 14.11
N LYS A 210 33.99 -7.41 13.72
CA LYS A 210 34.27 -6.10 14.30
C LYS A 210 33.18 -5.62 15.25
N GLU A 211 32.16 -6.44 15.51
CA GLU A 211 31.00 -6.10 16.35
C GLU A 211 30.33 -4.80 15.87
N GLY A 212 30.12 -4.67 14.56
CA GLY A 212 29.57 -3.46 13.98
C GLY A 212 29.08 -3.67 12.55
N SER A 213 28.74 -2.58 11.89
CA SER A 213 28.35 -2.59 10.49
C SER A 213 28.88 -1.36 9.76
N TYR A 214 29.06 -1.53 8.45
CA TYR A 214 29.37 -0.43 7.55
C TYR A 214 28.06 0.14 7.00
N GLN A 215 27.83 1.44 7.19
CA GLN A 215 26.60 2.11 6.82
C GLN A 215 26.83 3.25 5.82
N ALA A 216 25.90 3.43 4.90
CA ALA A 216 25.84 4.60 4.03
C ALA A 216 24.38 5.01 3.81
N VAL A 217 24.17 6.30 3.56
CA VAL A 217 22.86 6.84 3.19
C VAL A 217 22.90 7.24 1.72
N PHE A 218 21.98 6.71 0.93
CA PHE A 218 21.81 7.04 -0.47
C PHE A 218 20.53 7.85 -0.66
N TYR A 219 20.59 8.84 -1.54
CA TYR A 219 19.47 9.76 -1.83
C TYR A 219 18.85 9.51 -3.20
N ASP A 220 19.42 8.59 -3.97
CA ASP A 220 18.98 8.25 -5.31
C ASP A 220 19.00 6.74 -5.53
N ILE A 221 17.99 6.26 -6.24
CA ILE A 221 17.80 4.84 -6.54
C ILE A 221 18.87 4.28 -7.47
N GLU A 222 19.43 5.10 -8.36
CA GLU A 222 20.42 4.65 -9.34
C GLU A 222 21.74 4.24 -8.66
N THR A 223 22.13 4.92 -7.58
CA THR A 223 23.26 4.54 -6.73
C THR A 223 22.99 3.20 -6.04
N VAL A 224 21.76 2.98 -5.54
CA VAL A 224 21.38 1.70 -4.94
C VAL A 224 21.44 0.57 -5.97
N LYS A 225 20.97 0.79 -7.20
CA LYS A 225 21.09 -0.17 -8.31
C LYS A 225 22.55 -0.45 -8.67
N ASP A 226 23.43 0.56 -8.70
CA ASP A 226 24.86 0.37 -8.94
C ASP A 226 25.53 -0.44 -7.81
N VAL A 227 25.15 -0.22 -6.56
CA VAL A 227 25.62 -1.02 -5.41
C VAL A 227 25.22 -2.49 -5.57
N ILE A 228 23.95 -2.75 -5.94
CA ILE A 228 23.46 -4.12 -6.16
C ILE A 228 24.19 -4.75 -7.36
N GLU A 229 24.42 -4.01 -8.44
CA GLU A 229 25.22 -4.51 -9.55
C GLU A 229 26.66 -4.86 -9.13
N THR A 230 27.27 -4.02 -8.29
CA THR A 230 28.60 -4.25 -7.69
C THR A 230 28.61 -5.53 -6.84
N PHE A 231 27.54 -5.76 -6.05
CA PHE A 231 27.34 -6.97 -5.26
C PHE A 231 27.29 -8.22 -6.15
N PHE A 232 26.52 -8.20 -7.24
CA PHE A 232 26.43 -9.30 -8.20
C PHE A 232 27.74 -9.59 -8.94
N LYS A 233 28.58 -8.57 -9.16
CA LYS A 233 29.93 -8.74 -9.74
C LYS A 233 30.95 -9.29 -8.74
N GLY A 234 30.61 -9.36 -7.44
CA GLY A 234 31.53 -9.77 -6.38
C GLY A 234 32.65 -8.75 -6.12
N GLU A 235 32.39 -7.48 -6.43
CA GLU A 235 33.32 -6.38 -6.19
C GLU A 235 33.24 -5.88 -4.74
N ASP A 236 34.31 -5.24 -4.24
CA ASP A 236 34.37 -4.74 -2.87
C ASP A 236 33.56 -3.43 -2.72
N ILE A 237 32.33 -3.58 -2.20
CA ILE A 237 31.41 -2.46 -1.94
C ILE A 237 31.98 -1.46 -0.92
N ILE A 238 32.70 -1.94 0.11
CA ILE A 238 33.27 -1.08 1.15
C ILE A 238 34.36 -0.20 0.54
N ALA A 239 35.19 -0.77 -0.35
CA ALA A 239 36.22 -0.02 -1.04
C ALA A 239 35.66 0.98 -2.07
N LYS A 240 34.53 0.67 -2.72
CA LYS A 240 33.94 1.52 -3.79
C LYS A 240 33.10 2.68 -3.24
N TYR A 241 32.27 2.43 -2.23
CA TYR A 241 31.30 3.42 -1.73
C TYR A 241 31.70 4.08 -0.41
N HIS A 242 32.79 3.62 0.20
CA HIS A 242 33.33 4.18 1.45
C HIS A 242 32.29 4.39 2.57
N PRO A 243 31.46 3.37 2.90
CA PRO A 243 30.53 3.46 4.01
C PRO A 243 31.26 3.69 5.35
N GLU A 244 30.62 4.40 6.27
CA GLU A 244 31.13 4.67 7.61
C GLU A 244 30.96 3.44 8.50
N PHE A 245 31.94 3.13 9.34
CA PHE A 245 31.84 2.00 10.26
C PHE A 245 31.21 2.43 11.59
N HIS A 246 30.13 1.77 11.97
CA HIS A 246 29.43 1.96 13.22
C HIS A 246 29.56 0.71 14.09
N LYS A 247 30.08 0.89 15.30
CA LYS A 247 30.14 -0.19 16.29
C LYS A 247 28.76 -0.38 16.93
N TRP A 248 28.34 -1.63 17.12
CA TRP A 248 27.11 -2.00 17.85
C TRP A 248 27.21 -1.67 19.35
#